data_AF-A0A376TY19-F1
#
_entry.id   AF-A0A376TY19-F1
#
_cell.length_a   1.000
_cell.length_b   1.000
_cell.length_c   1.000
_cell.angle_alpha   90.00
_cell.angle_beta   90.00
_cell.angle_gamma   90.00
#
_symmetry.space_group_name_H-M   'P 1'
#
loop_
_entity.id
_entity.type
_entity.pdbx_description
1 polymer ?
#
loop_
_entity_poly.entity_id
_entity_poly.type
_entity_poly.pdbx_seq_one_letter_code
_entity_poly.pdbx_strand_id
1 'polypeptide(L)'
;MMKKIDVKILDPRVGKEFPLPTYATSGSAGLDLRACLDDAVELAPGDTTLVPTGLAIHIADPSLAAMMLPRSGLGHKHGIVLGNLVGLIDSDYQGQLMISVWNRGQDSFTIQPGERHRPDDFCSGSTG
;
A
#
# COMPACT_ATOMS: atom_id res chain seq x y z
N MET A 1 -8.36 -22.01 5.54
CA MET A 1 -8.38 -22.41 4.11
C MET A 1 -7.58 -21.37 3.33
N MET A 2 -6.63 -21.75 2.49
CA MET A 2 -5.96 -20.81 1.58
C MET A 2 -6.81 -20.63 0.32
N LYS A 3 -7.11 -19.38 -0.04
CA LYS A 3 -7.78 -19.02 -1.30
C LYS A 3 -6.71 -18.54 -2.28
N LYS A 4 -6.81 -18.99 -3.54
CA LYS A 4 -5.95 -18.49 -4.62
C LYS A 4 -6.60 -17.22 -5.16
N ILE A 5 -5.81 -16.17 -5.32
CA ILE A 5 -6.20 -14.90 -5.93
C ILE A 5 -5.26 -14.68 -7.10
N ASP A 6 -5.82 -14.37 -8.27
CA ASP A 6 -5.00 -14.09 -9.45
C ASP A 6 -4.36 -12.71 -9.28
N VAL A 7 -3.07 -12.61 -9.56
CA VAL A 7 -2.31 -11.38 -9.48
C VAL A 7 -1.59 -11.14 -10.81
N LYS A 8 -1.71 -9.91 -11.32
CA LYS A 8 -1.03 -9.44 -12.51
C LYS A 8 -0.03 -8.36 -12.11
N ILE A 9 1.23 -8.58 -12.45
CA ILE A 9 2.29 -7.58 -12.32
C ILE A 9 2.16 -6.61 -13.49
N LEU A 10 1.94 -5.33 -13.19
CA LEU A 10 1.81 -4.25 -14.17
C LEU A 10 3.11 -3.46 -14.32
N ASP A 11 3.87 -3.32 -13.24
CA ASP A 11 5.18 -2.67 -13.26
C ASP A 11 6.32 -3.71 -13.15
N PRO A 12 7.28 -3.74 -14.09
CA PRO A 12 8.35 -4.74 -14.12
C PRO A 12 9.32 -4.68 -12.94
N ARG A 13 9.30 -3.61 -12.14
CA ARG A 13 10.09 -3.47 -10.90
C ARG A 13 9.51 -4.33 -9.78
N VAL A 14 8.20 -4.63 -9.82
CA VAL A 14 7.55 -5.48 -8.83
C VAL A 14 7.97 -6.94 -9.06
N GLY A 15 8.43 -7.60 -8.00
CA GLY A 15 9.09 -8.90 -8.03
C GLY A 15 10.61 -8.83 -8.30
N LYS A 16 11.18 -7.64 -8.56
CA LYS A 16 12.62 -7.45 -8.80
C LYS A 16 13.22 -6.44 -7.83
N GLU A 17 12.89 -5.17 -8.01
CA GLU A 17 13.33 -4.07 -7.16
C GLU A 17 12.43 -3.94 -5.93
N PHE A 18 11.14 -4.21 -6.11
CA PHE A 18 10.14 -4.20 -5.06
C PHE A 18 9.66 -5.64 -4.82
N PRO A 19 9.85 -6.23 -3.63
CA PRO A 19 9.34 -7.56 -3.34
C PRO A 19 7.83 -7.66 -3.55
N LEU A 20 7.36 -8.82 -3.99
CA LEU A 20 5.92 -9.09 -4.02
C LEU A 20 5.33 -9.03 -2.60
N PRO A 21 4.06 -8.63 -2.43
CA PRO A 21 3.39 -8.65 -1.14
C PRO A 21 3.41 -10.06 -0.55
N THR A 22 3.94 -10.18 0.66
CA THR A 22 3.95 -11.42 1.42
C THR A 22 3.41 -11.17 2.82
N TYR A 23 2.77 -12.19 3.40
CA TYR A 23 2.43 -12.15 4.82
C TYR A 23 3.71 -12.09 5.65
N ALA A 24 3.79 -11.12 6.56
CA ALA A 24 4.97 -10.94 7.42
C ALA A 24 5.20 -12.15 8.36
N THR A 25 4.13 -12.75 8.86
CA THR A 25 4.16 -13.94 9.70
C THR A 25 3.00 -14.88 9.32
N SER A 26 3.04 -16.13 9.78
CA SER A 26 1.95 -17.09 9.58
C SER A 26 0.63 -16.67 10.24
N GLY A 27 0.67 -15.77 11.23
CA GLY A 27 -0.52 -15.21 11.90
C GLY A 27 -0.97 -13.85 11.35
N SER A 28 -0.31 -13.32 10.31
CA SER A 28 -0.64 -12.01 9.75
C SER A 28 -1.99 -12.06 9.01
N ALA A 29 -2.89 -11.14 9.34
CA ALA A 29 -4.19 -11.02 8.67
C ALA A 29 -4.11 -10.24 7.34
N GLY A 30 -3.12 -9.35 7.20
CA GLY A 30 -2.94 -8.49 6.04
C GLY A 30 -1.59 -8.70 5.35
N LEU A 31 -1.50 -8.17 4.13
CA LEU A 31 -0.32 -8.11 3.29
C LEU A 31 0.02 -6.65 3.02
N ASP A 32 1.29 -6.29 3.19
CA ASP A 32 1.74 -4.91 3.02
C ASP A 32 1.86 -4.60 1.52
N LEU A 33 1.23 -3.50 1.08
CA LEU A 33 1.36 -2.96 -0.27
C LEU A 33 2.48 -1.91 -0.30
N ARG A 34 3.21 -1.87 -1.41
CA ARG A 34 4.36 -0.97 -1.60
C ARG A 34 4.03 0.13 -2.60
N ALA A 35 4.60 1.31 -2.36
CA ALA A 35 4.52 2.44 -3.28
C ALA A 35 5.41 2.18 -4.50
N CYS A 36 4.81 2.01 -5.68
CA CYS A 36 5.53 1.80 -6.93
C CYS A 36 5.73 3.15 -7.63
N LEU A 37 6.58 3.99 -7.04
CA LEU A 37 6.88 5.34 -7.53
C LEU A 37 8.22 5.36 -8.27
N ASP A 38 8.37 6.31 -9.20
CA ASP A 38 9.66 6.59 -9.85
C ASP A 38 10.56 7.41 -8.93
N ASP A 39 9.99 8.45 -8.32
CA ASP A 39 10.67 9.36 -7.41
C ASP A 39 9.92 9.48 -6.08
N ALA A 40 10.62 9.98 -5.06
CA ALA A 40 10.01 10.27 -3.78
C ALA A 40 8.93 11.36 -3.90
N VAL A 41 7.83 11.18 -3.18
CA VAL A 41 6.71 12.14 -3.16
C VAL A 41 6.61 12.72 -1.76
N GLU A 42 6.84 14.02 -1.63
CA GLU A 42 6.56 14.75 -0.40
C GLU A 42 5.06 15.07 -0.31
N LEU A 43 4.49 14.81 0.87
CA LEU A 43 3.11 15.12 1.23
C LEU A 43 3.11 16.15 2.36
N ALA A 44 2.64 17.35 2.07
CA ALA A 44 2.42 18.35 3.11
C ALA A 44 1.22 17.96 3.99
N PRO A 45 1.09 18.57 5.19
CA PRO A 45 -0.09 18.39 6.02
C PRO A 45 -1.39 18.75 5.27
N GLY A 46 -2.34 17.81 5.24
CA GLY A 46 -3.61 17.95 4.54
C GLY A 46 -3.61 17.42 3.11
N ASP A 47 -2.45 17.18 2.50
CA ASP A 47 -2.36 16.74 1.11
C ASP A 47 -2.83 15.29 0.92
N THR A 48 -3.34 15.01 -0.27
CA THR A 48 -3.67 13.66 -0.72
C THR A 48 -3.01 13.40 -2.06
N THR A 49 -2.42 12.21 -2.21
CA THR A 49 -1.88 11.73 -3.50
C THR A 49 -2.34 10.31 -3.79
N LEU A 50 -2.36 9.95 -5.06
CA LEU A 50 -2.73 8.62 -5.51
C LEU A 50 -1.47 7.83 -5.89
N VAL A 51 -1.14 6.81 -5.11
CA VAL A 51 0.08 6.02 -5.26
C VAL A 51 -0.23 4.68 -5.94
N PRO A 52 0.39 4.36 -7.10
CA PRO A 52 0.25 3.05 -7.72
C PRO A 52 1.02 1.97 -6.96
N THR A 53 0.51 0.74 -7.00
CA THR A 53 1.20 -0.44 -6.44
C THR A 53 1.98 -1.25 -7.47
N GLY A 54 1.77 -1.01 -8.77
CA GLY A 54 2.30 -1.84 -9.84
C GLY A 54 1.64 -3.22 -9.94
N LEU A 55 0.53 -3.44 -9.22
CA LEU A 55 -0.19 -4.71 -9.16
C LEU A 55 -1.66 -4.53 -9.52
N ALA A 56 -2.23 -5.52 -10.19
CA ALA A 56 -3.67 -5.74 -10.30
C ALA A 56 -3.99 -7.11 -9.71
N ILE A 57 -5.15 -7.24 -9.08
CA ILE A 57 -5.66 -8.53 -8.61
C ILE A 57 -7.01 -8.80 -9.24
N HIS A 58 -7.37 -10.08 -9.32
CA HIS A 58 -8.72 -10.52 -9.64
C HIS A 58 -9.11 -11.58 -8.62
N ILE A 59 -10.06 -11.25 -7.75
CA ILE A 59 -10.51 -12.14 -6.68
C ILE A 59 -11.43 -13.24 -7.24
N ALA A 60 -12.25 -12.90 -8.24
CA ALA A 60 -13.20 -13.74 -8.97
C ALA A 60 -14.33 -14.39 -8.15
N ASP A 61 -14.08 -14.71 -6.88
CA ASP A 61 -15.06 -15.28 -5.95
C ASP A 61 -15.98 -14.18 -5.40
N PRO A 62 -17.27 -14.14 -5.75
CA PRO A 62 -18.20 -13.09 -5.32
C PRO A 62 -18.55 -13.16 -3.83
N SER A 63 -18.15 -14.22 -3.13
CA SER A 63 -18.27 -14.31 -1.67
C SER A 63 -17.12 -13.62 -0.93
N LEU A 64 -16.15 -13.07 -1.66
CA LEU A 64 -14.95 -12.44 -1.11
C LEU A 64 -14.82 -10.99 -1.61
N ALA A 65 -14.29 -10.15 -0.73
CA ALA A 65 -13.79 -8.82 -1.06
C ALA A 65 -12.47 -8.61 -0.33
N ALA A 66 -11.64 -7.71 -0.83
CA ALA A 66 -10.44 -7.28 -0.11
C ALA A 66 -10.65 -5.87 0.45
N MET A 67 -9.99 -5.60 1.59
CA MET A 67 -9.98 -4.29 2.21
C MET A 67 -8.55 -3.79 2.34
N MET A 68 -8.32 -2.57 1.88
CA MET A 68 -7.11 -1.81 2.09
C MET A 68 -7.30 -0.93 3.32
N LEU A 69 -6.36 -1.02 4.25
CA LEU A 69 -6.40 -0.33 5.53
C LEU A 69 -5.09 0.44 5.77
N PRO A 70 -5.13 1.58 6.50
CA PRO A 70 -3.92 2.23 6.96
C PRO A 70 -3.08 1.31 7.86
N ARG A 71 -1.75 1.38 7.74
CA ARG A 71 -0.86 0.72 8.71
C ARG A 71 -0.98 1.44 10.06
N SER A 72 -1.17 0.67 11.14
CA SER A 72 -1.41 1.23 12.47
C SER A 72 -0.27 2.14 12.95
N GLY A 73 0.99 1.73 12.75
CA GLY A 73 2.16 2.51 13.15
C GLY A 73 2.26 3.84 12.41
N LEU A 74 2.04 3.82 11.10
CA LEU A 74 2.15 5.00 10.24
C LEU A 74 1.00 5.98 10.48
N GLY A 75 -0.23 5.44 10.56
CA GLY A 75 -1.43 6.22 10.81
C GLY A 75 -1.40 6.87 12.20
N HIS A 76 -0.89 6.19 13.22
CA HIS A 76 -0.81 6.75 14.58
C HIS A 76 0.35 7.74 14.77
N LYS A 77 1.56 7.40 14.30
CA LYS A 77 2.77 8.19 14.57
C LYS A 77 2.96 9.37 13.61
N HIS A 78 2.66 9.19 12.33
CA HIS A 78 2.94 10.17 11.28
C HIS A 78 1.68 10.77 10.65
N GLY A 79 0.50 10.29 11.03
CA GLY A 79 -0.76 10.78 10.46
C GLY A 79 -0.94 10.41 8.99
N ILE A 80 -0.25 9.39 8.48
CA ILE A 80 -0.43 8.94 7.10
C ILE A 80 -1.47 7.82 7.06
N VAL A 81 -2.58 8.12 6.41
CA VAL A 81 -3.76 7.26 6.32
C VAL A 81 -4.24 7.15 4.88
N LEU A 82 -5.32 6.42 4.68
CA LEU A 82 -6.01 6.41 3.39
C LEU A 82 -6.94 7.61 3.28
N GLY A 83 -6.92 8.32 2.16
CA GLY A 83 -7.82 9.45 1.89
C GLY A 83 -9.28 9.03 1.81
N ASN A 84 -9.54 7.79 1.38
CA ASN A 84 -10.86 7.14 1.40
C ASN A 84 -11.12 6.33 2.68
N LEU A 85 -10.24 6.42 3.69
CA LEU A 85 -10.25 5.70 4.98
C LEU A 85 -10.10 4.18 4.87
N VAL A 86 -10.95 3.53 4.10
CA VAL A 86 -10.94 2.09 3.80
C VAL A 86 -11.15 1.90 2.30
N GLY A 87 -10.22 1.21 1.64
CA GLY A 87 -10.36 0.84 0.23
C GLY A 87 -11.05 -0.51 0.11
N LEU A 88 -12.30 -0.56 -0.34
CA LEU A 88 -12.96 -1.81 -0.70
C LEU A 88 -12.56 -2.21 -2.13
N ILE A 89 -12.18 -3.48 -2.32
CA ILE A 89 -11.86 -4.06 -3.62
C ILE A 89 -12.85 -5.19 -3.87
N ASP A 90 -13.71 -4.97 -4.87
CA ASP A 90 -14.73 -5.92 -5.27
C ASP A 90 -14.15 -7.14 -5.98
N SER A 91 -14.93 -8.23 -5.99
CA SER A 91 -14.45 -9.52 -6.50
C SER A 91 -14.10 -9.51 -8.00
N ASP A 92 -14.80 -8.66 -8.77
CA ASP A 92 -14.72 -8.51 -10.22
C ASP A 92 -13.80 -7.35 -10.65
N TYR A 93 -13.22 -6.63 -9.69
CA TYR A 93 -12.23 -5.61 -9.98
C TYR A 93 -10.96 -6.24 -10.56
N GLN A 94 -10.45 -5.67 -11.65
CA GLN A 94 -9.23 -6.14 -12.35
C GLN A 94 -8.26 -4.99 -12.69
N GLY A 95 -8.56 -3.79 -12.22
CA GLY A 95 -7.71 -2.62 -12.42
C GLY A 95 -6.44 -2.67 -11.57
N GLN A 96 -5.55 -1.72 -11.80
CA GLN A 96 -4.40 -1.51 -10.93
C GLN A 96 -4.87 -1.08 -9.54
N LEU A 97 -4.35 -1.72 -8.50
CA LEU A 97 -4.56 -1.29 -7.13
C LEU A 97 -3.84 0.05 -6.91
N MET A 98 -4.63 1.07 -6.57
CA MET A 98 -4.17 2.41 -6.26
C MET A 98 -4.41 2.70 -4.78
N ILE A 99 -3.47 3.38 -4.13
CA ILE A 99 -3.54 3.76 -2.72
C ILE A 99 -3.76 5.27 -2.66
N SER A 100 -4.94 5.69 -2.19
CA SER A 100 -5.17 7.11 -1.88
C SER A 100 -4.47 7.43 -0.57
N VAL A 101 -3.28 8.02 -0.59
CA VAL A 101 -2.52 8.36 0.62
C VAL A 101 -2.85 9.79 1.03
N TRP A 102 -3.27 9.97 2.29
CA TRP A 102 -3.59 11.26 2.88
C TRP A 102 -2.72 11.51 4.11
N ASN A 103 -2.12 12.70 4.16
CA ASN A 103 -1.45 13.19 5.36
C ASN A 103 -2.45 13.97 6.23
N ARG A 104 -3.00 13.32 7.25
CA ARG A 104 -3.84 13.94 8.30
C ARG A 104 -3.03 14.48 9.48
N GLY A 105 -1.70 14.44 9.39
CA GLY A 105 -0.76 14.93 10.39
C GLY A 105 -0.57 16.45 10.32
N GLN A 106 0.45 16.93 11.04
CA GLN A 106 0.87 18.34 11.03
C GLN A 106 2.29 18.54 10.49
N ASP A 107 2.99 17.43 10.21
CA ASP A 107 4.34 17.43 9.66
C ASP A 107 4.31 16.90 8.22
N SER A 108 5.19 17.41 7.36
CA SER A 108 5.39 16.84 6.03
C SER A 108 5.92 15.41 6.11
N PHE A 109 5.53 14.57 5.17
CA PHE A 109 5.96 13.18 5.09
C PHE A 109 6.40 12.83 3.66
N THR A 110 7.54 12.16 3.51
CA THR A 110 8.03 11.73 2.20
C THR A 110 7.75 10.25 1.98
N ILE A 111 7.00 9.93 0.93
CA ILE A 111 6.81 8.56 0.45
C ILE A 111 7.98 8.20 -0.47
N GLN A 112 8.73 7.16 -0.11
CA GLN A 112 9.89 6.70 -0.89
C GLN A 112 9.49 5.58 -1.88
N PRO A 113 10.16 5.48 -3.06
CA PRO A 113 10.00 4.35 -3.98
C PRO A 113 10.30 2.98 -3.33
N GLY A 114 9.27 2.15 -3.21
CA GLY A 114 9.27 0.73 -2.81
C GLY A 114 10.24 0.24 -1.72
N GLU A 115 10.51 1.08 -0.73
CA GLU A 115 11.49 0.96 0.36
C GLU A 115 12.19 -0.39 0.56
N ARG A 116 13.49 -0.37 0.24
CA ARG A 116 14.30 -1.53 -0.13
C ARG A 116 14.68 -2.46 1.02
N HIS A 117 14.62 -2.07 2.31
CA HIS A 117 15.34 -2.81 3.36
C HIS A 117 14.69 -2.94 4.74
N ARG A 118 13.35 -3.00 4.86
CA ARG A 118 12.72 -3.59 6.06
C ARG A 118 11.42 -4.34 5.75
N PRO A 119 11.12 -5.44 6.48
CA PRO A 119 9.80 -6.05 6.51
C PRO A 119 8.73 -5.12 7.12
N ASP A 120 9.16 -4.00 7.68
CA ASP A 120 8.36 -2.99 8.34
C ASP A 120 8.83 -1.62 7.83
N ASP A 121 8.19 -0.99 6.84
CA ASP A 121 8.35 0.44 6.45
C ASP A 121 7.48 0.68 5.18
N PHE A 122 6.36 1.41 5.19
CA PHE A 122 6.28 2.87 5.08
C PHE A 122 7.10 3.65 6.14
N CYS A 123 8.15 4.32 5.66
CA CYS A 123 9.17 5.21 6.24
C CYS A 123 9.15 5.53 7.75
N SER A 124 10.34 5.43 8.35
CA SER A 124 10.80 6.34 9.39
C SER A 124 10.93 7.77 8.84
N GLY A 125 10.12 8.70 9.34
CA GLY A 125 10.35 10.13 9.10
C GLY A 125 11.67 10.58 9.76
N SER A 126 12.63 11.06 8.98
CA SER A 126 13.74 11.85 9.50
C SER A 126 13.23 13.26 9.78
N THR A 127 12.92 13.55 11.04
CA THR A 127 12.77 14.92 11.51
C THR A 127 14.14 15.61 11.43
N GLY A 128 14.27 16.56 10.52
CA GLY A 128 15.27 17.63 10.61
C GLY A 128 14.78 18.76 11.51
#